data_AF-A0A1M6IAH6-F1
#
_entry.id   AF-A0A1M6IAH6-F1
#
_cell.length_a   1.000
_cell.length_b   1.000
_cell.length_c   1.000
_cell.angle_alpha   90.00
_cell.angle_beta   90.00
_cell.angle_gamma   90.00
#
_symmetry.space_group_name_H-M   'P 1'
#
loop_
_entity.id
_entity.type
_entity.pdbx_description
1 polymer ?
#
loop_
_entity_poly.entity_id
_entity_poly.type
_entity_poly.pdbx_seq_one_letter_code
_entity_poly.pdbx_strand_id
1 'polypeptide(L)'
;MNTREMMNIALEMAGLDSMPPDTTISVEGENIKRILMGVDMGTSELLLGRDMKYDCVVSHHPKADSAVSEFHKVLDFQIDKMVEFGVPINKAQKMLEKKKNIIDIGDHVANYDVVSSAARLMKMPFMNIHIPADLIGQEIVQNHLDEKFADNPKKTLQDILDALMEIDEYKRALTQPVIRVGSPGSYAGKIAVLYAGGTNGGEDVYKSYFEAGVGTIVAMHAPKAVIDEVKKQNIGNIIIAGHMASDSIGLNRIIAKWEEKGMEVTKMAGIV
;
A
#
# COMPACT_ATOMS: atom_id res chain seq x y z
N MET A 1 -6.38 24.37 4.42
CA MET A 1 -6.22 23.76 3.08
C MET A 1 -7.58 23.27 2.60
N ASN A 2 -7.71 22.92 1.32
CA ASN A 2 -8.84 22.15 0.80
C ASN A 2 -8.42 20.72 0.43
N THR A 3 -9.39 19.86 0.13
CA THR A 3 -9.12 18.43 -0.20
C THR A 3 -8.22 18.27 -1.42
N ARG A 4 -8.28 19.17 -2.39
CA ARG A 4 -7.45 19.11 -3.61
C ARG A 4 -6.00 19.45 -3.29
N GLU A 5 -5.75 20.48 -2.47
CA GLU A 5 -4.40 20.81 -1.99
C GLU A 5 -3.79 19.66 -1.18
N MET A 6 -4.58 19.03 -0.30
CA MET A 6 -4.15 17.84 0.46
C MET A 6 -3.76 16.69 -0.46
N MET A 7 -4.59 16.39 -1.47
CA MET A 7 -4.33 15.34 -2.46
C MET A 7 -3.10 15.64 -3.29
N ASN A 8 -2.95 16.87 -3.80
CA ASN A 8 -1.82 17.26 -4.63
C ASN A 8 -0.48 17.09 -3.88
N ILE A 9 -0.43 17.38 -2.58
CA ILE A 9 0.76 17.10 -1.76
C ILE A 9 1.11 15.60 -1.81
N ALA A 10 0.13 14.71 -1.63
CA ALA A 10 0.37 13.27 -1.66
C ALA A 10 0.81 12.79 -3.05
N LEU A 11 0.22 13.32 -4.13
CA LEU A 11 0.59 13.01 -5.51
C LEU A 11 2.01 13.47 -5.84
N GLU A 12 2.36 14.72 -5.48
CA GLU A 12 3.71 15.27 -5.69
C GLU A 12 4.77 14.45 -4.95
N MET A 13 4.48 14.05 -3.70
CA MET A 13 5.38 13.20 -2.91
C MET A 13 5.58 11.81 -3.54
N ALA A 14 4.56 11.27 -4.20
CA ALA A 14 4.61 9.97 -4.87
C ALA A 14 5.10 10.05 -6.32
N GLY A 15 5.44 11.25 -6.82
CA GLY A 15 5.86 11.46 -8.21
C GLY A 15 4.75 11.20 -9.24
N LEU A 16 3.49 11.45 -8.88
CA LEU A 16 2.32 11.20 -9.73
C LEU A 16 1.70 12.49 -10.25
N ASP A 17 1.38 12.52 -11.55
CA ASP A 17 0.75 13.68 -12.20
C ASP A 17 -0.78 13.74 -12.01
N SER A 18 -1.41 12.62 -11.64
CA SER A 18 -2.86 12.52 -11.49
C SER A 18 -3.25 11.44 -10.48
N MET A 19 -4.49 11.51 -9.98
CA MET A 19 -5.03 10.53 -9.03
C MET A 19 -5.10 9.13 -9.67
N PRO A 20 -4.47 8.11 -9.07
CA PRO A 20 -4.65 6.72 -9.47
C PRO A 20 -6.12 6.28 -9.32
N PRO A 21 -6.58 5.27 -10.09
CA PRO A 21 -7.96 4.80 -10.04
C PRO A 21 -8.51 4.45 -8.65
N ASP A 22 -7.66 4.04 -7.70
CA ASP A 22 -8.05 3.68 -6.33
C ASP A 22 -7.97 4.82 -5.32
N THR A 23 -7.71 6.04 -5.77
CA THR A 23 -7.47 7.21 -4.93
C THR A 23 -8.43 8.31 -5.36
N THR A 24 -9.32 8.73 -4.47
CA THR A 24 -10.40 9.67 -4.84
C THR A 24 -10.75 10.68 -3.75
N ILE A 25 -11.31 11.81 -4.19
CA ILE A 25 -12.00 12.78 -3.35
C ILE A 25 -13.51 12.59 -3.56
N SER A 26 -14.15 11.85 -2.66
CA SER A 26 -15.59 11.56 -2.74
C SER A 26 -16.47 12.76 -2.38
N VAL A 27 -16.04 13.59 -1.43
CA VAL A 27 -16.71 14.82 -1.02
C VAL A 27 -15.66 15.89 -0.80
N GLU A 28 -15.72 16.95 -1.61
CA GLU A 28 -14.81 18.09 -1.49
C GLU A 28 -15.06 18.88 -0.20
N GLY A 29 -14.00 19.51 0.30
CA GLY A 29 -14.05 20.35 1.49
C GLY A 29 -13.09 21.52 1.41
N GLU A 30 -13.49 22.64 2.01
CA GLU A 30 -12.74 23.89 2.06
C GLU A 30 -12.39 24.26 3.50
N ASN A 31 -11.34 25.07 3.70
CA ASN A 31 -10.91 25.56 5.02
C ASN A 31 -10.63 24.45 6.06
N ILE A 32 -10.17 23.28 5.62
CA ILE A 32 -9.84 22.13 6.46
C ILE A 32 -8.62 22.45 7.32
N LYS A 33 -8.74 22.17 8.61
CA LYS A 33 -7.67 22.27 9.62
C LYS A 33 -7.50 20.99 10.42
N ARG A 34 -8.59 20.33 10.80
CA ARG A 34 -8.59 19.12 11.66
C ARG A 34 -9.04 17.91 10.86
N ILE A 35 -8.17 16.91 10.74
CA ILE A 35 -8.41 15.67 9.99
C ILE A 35 -8.51 14.49 10.95
N LEU A 36 -9.47 13.60 10.70
CA LEU A 36 -9.47 12.25 11.25
C LEU A 36 -9.04 11.26 10.16
N MET A 37 -7.95 10.52 10.38
CA MET A 37 -7.38 9.65 9.36
C MET A 37 -7.12 8.25 9.88
N GLY A 38 -7.35 7.24 9.05
CA GLY A 38 -7.08 5.85 9.37
C GLY A 38 -6.97 4.97 8.14
N VAL A 39 -6.61 3.69 8.35
CA VAL A 39 -6.45 2.74 7.24
C VAL A 39 -7.81 2.38 6.64
N ASP A 40 -8.75 2.00 7.49
CA ASP A 40 -10.13 1.68 7.11
C ASP A 40 -11.12 2.68 7.73
N MET A 41 -11.68 3.57 6.90
CA MET A 41 -12.66 4.57 7.37
C MET A 41 -13.99 4.41 6.62
N GLY A 42 -15.00 3.89 7.31
CA GLY A 42 -16.35 3.69 6.78
C GLY A 42 -17.39 4.63 7.40
N THR A 43 -18.67 4.26 7.30
CA THR A 43 -19.79 5.07 7.82
C THR A 43 -19.69 5.33 9.33
N SER A 44 -19.21 4.36 10.11
CA SER A 44 -19.02 4.51 11.56
C SER A 44 -17.96 5.55 11.89
N GLU A 45 -16.83 5.53 11.18
CA GLU A 45 -15.75 6.48 11.38
C GLU A 45 -16.12 7.88 10.87
N LEU A 46 -16.93 7.97 9.80
CA LEU A 46 -17.52 9.25 9.37
C LEU A 46 -18.42 9.86 10.45
N LEU A 47 -19.27 9.05 11.11
CA LEU A 47 -20.10 9.51 12.22
C LEU A 47 -19.24 10.01 13.39
N LEU A 48 -18.18 9.26 13.74
CA LEU A 48 -17.22 9.69 14.76
C LEU A 48 -16.54 11.01 14.38
N GLY A 49 -16.08 11.13 13.14
CA GLY A 49 -15.47 12.35 12.60
C GLY A 49 -16.38 13.56 12.73
N ARG A 50 -17.67 13.39 12.37
CA ARG A 50 -18.69 14.44 12.51
C ARG A 50 -18.94 14.81 13.97
N ASP A 51 -19.16 13.83 14.83
CA ASP A 51 -19.52 14.06 16.23
C ASP A 51 -18.37 14.70 17.02
N MET A 52 -17.13 14.38 16.65
CA MET A 52 -15.91 15.00 17.19
C MET A 52 -15.50 16.30 16.48
N LYS A 53 -16.31 16.77 15.52
CA LYS A 53 -16.12 18.03 14.79
C LYS A 53 -14.77 18.12 14.07
N TYR A 54 -14.40 17.06 13.37
CA TYR A 54 -13.34 17.11 12.36
C TYR A 54 -13.85 17.78 11.09
N ASP A 55 -12.95 18.41 10.36
CA ASP A 55 -13.26 19.11 9.11
C ASP A 55 -13.22 18.16 7.91
N CYS A 56 -12.50 17.04 8.03
CA CYS A 56 -12.38 16.03 6.98
C CYS A 56 -12.05 14.66 7.58
N VAL A 57 -12.55 13.60 6.95
CA VAL A 57 -12.16 12.21 7.21
C VAL A 57 -11.37 11.67 6.02
N VAL A 58 -10.25 11.01 6.29
CA VAL A 58 -9.36 10.44 5.26
C VAL A 58 -9.18 8.94 5.50
N SER A 59 -9.52 8.13 4.51
CA SER A 59 -9.23 6.68 4.49
C SER A 59 -7.92 6.42 3.75
N HIS A 60 -7.20 5.36 4.09
CA HIS A 60 -6.19 4.82 3.20
C HIS A 60 -6.86 3.95 2.13
N HIS A 61 -7.51 2.87 2.56
CA HIS A 61 -8.18 1.94 1.66
C HIS A 61 -9.37 2.60 0.96
N PRO A 62 -9.63 2.24 -0.30
CA PRO A 62 -10.83 2.62 -1.01
C PRO A 62 -12.09 2.10 -0.29
N LYS A 63 -13.05 2.99 -0.07
CA LYS A 63 -14.36 2.65 0.54
C LYS A 63 -15.55 3.22 -0.23
N ALA A 64 -15.29 3.99 -1.30
CA ALA A 64 -16.29 4.76 -1.99
C ALA A 64 -16.03 4.89 -3.50
N ASP A 65 -17.12 5.04 -4.24
CA ASP A 65 -17.16 5.47 -5.64
C ASP A 65 -16.27 4.63 -6.57
N SER A 66 -15.69 5.28 -7.59
CA SER A 66 -14.84 4.63 -8.59
C SER A 66 -13.62 3.94 -8.00
N ALA A 67 -13.12 4.40 -6.85
CA ALA A 67 -11.96 3.80 -6.20
C ALA A 67 -12.22 2.36 -5.74
N VAL A 68 -13.48 1.99 -5.53
CA VAL A 68 -13.90 0.61 -5.26
C VAL A 68 -14.16 -0.16 -6.56
N SER A 69 -14.93 0.41 -7.49
CA SER A 69 -15.34 -0.32 -8.70
C SER A 69 -14.24 -0.47 -9.75
N GLU A 70 -13.23 0.40 -9.73
CA GLU A 70 -12.13 0.43 -10.70
C GLU A 70 -10.78 0.02 -10.07
N PHE A 71 -10.80 -0.58 -8.88
CA PHE A 71 -9.61 -0.96 -8.14
C PHE A 71 -8.69 -1.89 -8.95
N HIS A 72 -9.25 -2.80 -9.75
CA HIS A 72 -8.46 -3.66 -10.64
C HIS A 72 -7.49 -2.91 -11.58
N LYS A 73 -7.75 -1.63 -11.91
CA LYS A 73 -6.89 -0.85 -12.81
C LYS A 73 -5.55 -0.47 -12.17
N VAL A 74 -5.47 -0.35 -10.84
CA VAL A 74 -4.19 0.03 -10.19
C VAL A 74 -3.15 -1.07 -10.19
N LEU A 75 -3.52 -2.31 -10.56
CA LEU A 75 -2.56 -3.38 -10.75
C LEU A 75 -1.55 -3.08 -11.87
N ASP A 76 -1.87 -2.17 -12.80
CA ASP A 76 -0.93 -1.78 -13.85
C ASP A 76 0.32 -1.07 -13.30
N PHE A 77 0.25 -0.46 -12.11
CA PHE A 77 1.43 0.07 -11.41
C PHE A 77 2.46 -1.00 -11.05
N GLN A 78 2.06 -2.28 -11.01
CA GLN A 78 3.00 -3.38 -10.77
C GLN A 78 3.86 -3.68 -12.02
N ILE A 79 3.42 -3.31 -13.23
CA ILE A 79 4.15 -3.60 -14.47
C ILE A 79 5.54 -2.94 -14.44
N ASP A 80 5.59 -1.66 -14.09
CA ASP A 80 6.85 -0.91 -14.06
C ASP A 80 7.80 -1.48 -12.99
N LYS A 81 7.26 -1.88 -11.83
CA LYS A 81 8.05 -2.54 -10.78
C LYS A 81 8.58 -3.91 -11.24
N MET A 82 7.78 -4.68 -11.98
CA MET A 82 8.24 -5.94 -12.55
C MET A 82 9.38 -5.73 -13.55
N VAL A 83 9.27 -4.70 -14.40
CA VAL A 83 10.31 -4.34 -15.39
C VAL A 83 11.59 -3.86 -14.71
N GLU A 84 11.49 -3.04 -13.66
CA GLU A 84 12.63 -2.60 -12.83
C GLU A 84 13.46 -3.80 -12.32
N PHE A 85 12.78 -4.90 -12.00
CA PHE A 85 13.42 -6.13 -11.54
C PHE A 85 13.79 -7.13 -12.65
N GLY A 86 13.68 -6.73 -13.91
CA GLY A 86 14.14 -7.52 -15.06
C GLY A 86 13.10 -8.46 -15.66
N VAL A 87 11.84 -8.38 -15.24
CA VAL A 87 10.76 -9.12 -15.91
C VAL A 87 10.44 -8.43 -17.24
N PRO A 88 10.40 -9.16 -18.39
CA PRO A 88 10.01 -8.55 -19.65
C PRO A 88 8.61 -7.93 -19.59
N ILE A 89 8.45 -6.71 -20.11
CA ILE A 89 7.19 -5.93 -20.01
C ILE A 89 5.96 -6.69 -20.54
N ASN A 90 6.11 -7.42 -21.65
CA ASN A 90 5.04 -8.23 -22.23
C ASN A 90 4.66 -9.44 -21.35
N LYS A 91 5.59 -9.97 -20.55
CA LYS A 91 5.32 -11.00 -19.56
C LYS A 91 4.63 -10.39 -18.34
N ALA A 92 5.14 -9.26 -17.83
CA ALA A 92 4.55 -8.54 -16.71
C ALA A 92 3.06 -8.23 -16.96
N GLN A 93 2.76 -7.62 -18.11
CA GLN A 93 1.39 -7.35 -18.53
C GLN A 93 0.51 -8.62 -18.51
N LYS A 94 0.94 -9.68 -19.20
CA LYS A 94 0.15 -10.93 -19.31
C LYS A 94 -0.10 -11.63 -17.97
N MET A 95 0.86 -11.60 -17.06
CA MET A 95 0.71 -12.25 -15.74
C MET A 95 -0.27 -11.49 -14.84
N LEU A 96 -0.29 -10.16 -14.95
CA LEU A 96 -1.23 -9.33 -14.18
C LEU A 96 -2.66 -9.39 -14.72
N GLU A 97 -2.87 -9.54 -16.03
CA GLU A 97 -4.22 -9.61 -16.63
C GLU A 97 -5.13 -10.67 -15.98
N LYS A 98 -4.58 -11.83 -15.63
CA LYS A 98 -5.34 -12.88 -14.93
C LYS A 98 -5.84 -12.40 -13.56
N LYS A 99 -4.98 -11.72 -12.80
CA LYS A 99 -5.32 -11.19 -11.48
C LYS A 99 -6.28 -10.01 -11.59
N LYS A 100 -6.05 -9.10 -12.55
CA LYS A 100 -6.93 -7.97 -12.85
C LYS A 100 -8.35 -8.42 -13.14
N ASN A 101 -8.53 -9.43 -14.00
CA ASN A 101 -9.86 -9.96 -14.33
C ASN A 101 -10.58 -10.56 -13.10
N ILE A 102 -9.86 -11.27 -12.22
CA ILE A 102 -10.46 -11.81 -10.98
C ILE A 102 -10.96 -10.68 -10.07
N ILE A 103 -10.17 -9.60 -9.96
CA ILE A 103 -10.55 -8.44 -9.13
C ILE A 103 -11.70 -7.69 -9.79
N ASP A 104 -11.66 -7.41 -11.10
CA ASP A 104 -12.73 -6.73 -11.84
C ASP A 104 -14.09 -7.43 -11.67
N ILE A 105 -14.12 -8.76 -11.87
CA ILE A 105 -15.33 -9.56 -11.65
C ILE A 105 -15.82 -9.44 -10.18
N GLY A 106 -14.89 -9.40 -9.23
CA GLY A 106 -15.19 -9.25 -7.81
C GLY A 106 -15.70 -7.86 -7.43
N ASP A 107 -15.14 -6.81 -8.02
CA ASP A 107 -15.50 -5.41 -7.76
C ASP A 107 -16.88 -5.07 -8.33
N HIS A 108 -17.29 -5.75 -9.41
CA HIS A 108 -18.59 -5.52 -10.06
C HIS A 108 -19.81 -5.74 -9.13
N VAL A 109 -19.67 -6.52 -8.06
CA VAL A 109 -20.76 -6.74 -7.08
C VAL A 109 -20.74 -5.76 -5.91
N ALA A 110 -19.75 -4.86 -5.84
CA ALA A 110 -19.59 -3.95 -4.72
C ALA A 110 -20.65 -2.84 -4.71
N ASN A 111 -21.18 -2.54 -3.52
CA ASN A 111 -21.96 -1.33 -3.31
C ASN A 111 -21.02 -0.17 -2.97
N TYR A 112 -20.48 0.46 -4.01
CA TYR A 112 -19.53 1.56 -3.91
C TYR A 112 -20.13 2.86 -3.34
N ASP A 113 -21.46 2.98 -3.22
CA ASP A 113 -22.13 4.23 -2.83
C ASP A 113 -22.37 4.37 -1.32
N VAL A 114 -22.22 3.31 -0.53
CA VAL A 114 -22.58 3.31 0.91
C VAL A 114 -21.86 4.42 1.68
N VAL A 115 -20.55 4.54 1.52
CA VAL A 115 -19.74 5.47 2.30
C VAL A 115 -19.84 6.90 1.76
N SER A 116 -19.81 7.08 0.42
CA SER A 116 -19.87 8.40 -0.18
C SER A 116 -21.25 9.04 -0.05
N SER A 117 -22.34 8.28 -0.19
CA SER A 117 -23.70 8.80 0.05
C SER A 117 -23.89 9.24 1.51
N ALA A 118 -23.37 8.46 2.47
CA ALA A 118 -23.39 8.84 3.88
C ALA A 118 -22.57 10.12 4.13
N ALA A 119 -21.36 10.22 3.58
CA ALA A 119 -20.50 11.41 3.67
C ALA A 119 -21.21 12.65 3.10
N ARG A 120 -21.82 12.54 1.91
CA ARG A 120 -22.60 13.61 1.27
C ARG A 120 -23.79 14.05 2.13
N LEU A 121 -24.55 13.10 2.69
CA LEU A 121 -25.70 13.40 3.55
C LEU A 121 -25.27 14.13 4.82
N MET A 122 -24.12 13.78 5.40
CA MET A 122 -23.53 14.44 6.55
C MET A 122 -22.84 15.76 6.22
N LYS A 123 -22.62 16.06 4.92
CA LYS A 123 -21.76 17.15 4.45
C LYS A 123 -20.36 17.07 5.06
N MET A 124 -19.84 15.86 5.18
CA MET A 124 -18.50 15.58 5.69
C MET A 124 -17.54 15.44 4.51
N PRO A 125 -16.53 16.32 4.36
CA PRO A 125 -15.45 16.12 3.40
C PRO A 125 -14.78 14.77 3.62
N PHE A 126 -14.65 14.00 2.54
CA PHE A 126 -14.16 12.62 2.58
C PHE A 126 -13.33 12.33 1.33
N MET A 127 -12.15 11.74 1.54
CA MET A 127 -11.24 11.29 0.50
C MET A 127 -10.50 10.04 0.95
N ASN A 128 -9.91 9.31 0.00
CA ASN A 128 -8.94 8.28 0.31
C ASN A 128 -7.61 8.49 -0.43
N ILE A 129 -6.52 8.01 0.15
CA ILE A 129 -5.18 8.05 -0.45
C ILE A 129 -4.56 6.66 -0.32
N HIS A 130 -4.50 5.93 -1.44
CA HIS A 130 -4.01 4.56 -1.47
C HIS A 130 -2.64 4.46 -2.16
N ILE A 131 -2.61 4.30 -3.50
CA ILE A 131 -1.36 4.17 -4.27
C ILE A 131 -0.29 5.24 -3.96
N PRO A 132 -0.63 6.54 -3.77
CA PRO A 132 0.40 7.51 -3.42
C PRO A 132 1.13 7.15 -2.12
N ALA A 133 0.38 6.72 -1.09
CA ALA A 133 0.97 6.30 0.18
C ALA A 133 1.79 5.01 0.00
N ASP A 134 1.28 4.03 -0.74
CA ASP A 134 1.97 2.76 -0.98
C ASP A 134 3.29 2.93 -1.71
N LEU A 135 3.33 3.79 -2.73
CA LEU A 135 4.54 4.07 -3.50
C LEU A 135 5.62 4.70 -2.61
N ILE A 136 5.25 5.69 -1.80
CA ILE A 136 6.16 6.32 -0.84
C ILE A 136 6.69 5.29 0.15
N GLY A 137 5.80 4.47 0.73
CA GLY A 137 6.19 3.40 1.65
C GLY A 137 7.11 2.36 1.00
N GLN A 138 6.78 1.93 -0.22
CA GLN A 138 7.56 0.98 -1.01
C GLN A 138 8.97 1.48 -1.26
N GLU A 139 9.11 2.72 -1.72
CA GLU A 139 10.39 3.32 -2.04
C GLU A 139 11.27 3.47 -0.80
N ILE A 140 10.70 3.95 0.32
CA ILE A 140 11.43 4.09 1.58
C ILE A 140 11.99 2.74 2.04
N VAL A 141 11.18 1.68 2.01
CA VAL A 141 11.63 0.36 2.46
C VAL A 141 12.61 -0.27 1.47
N GLN A 142 12.39 -0.13 0.16
CA GLN A 142 13.31 -0.61 -0.86
C GLN A 142 14.69 0.05 -0.70
N ASN A 143 14.73 1.38 -0.62
CA ASN A 143 15.98 2.13 -0.47
C ASN A 143 16.69 1.79 0.83
N HIS A 144 15.96 1.69 1.95
CA HIS A 144 16.54 1.27 3.24
C HIS A 144 17.23 -0.10 3.13
N LEU A 145 16.56 -1.09 2.53
CA LEU A 145 17.13 -2.42 2.37
C LEU A 145 18.29 -2.45 1.37
N ASP A 146 18.19 -1.73 0.26
CA ASP A 146 19.24 -1.68 -0.76
C ASP A 146 20.51 -1.00 -0.23
N GLU A 147 20.38 0.13 0.48
CA GLU A 147 21.48 0.84 1.12
C GLU A 147 22.12 -0.01 2.23
N LYS A 148 21.29 -0.61 3.11
CA LYS A 148 21.76 -1.46 4.21
C LYS A 148 22.62 -2.62 3.73
N PHE A 149 22.34 -3.12 2.52
CA PHE A 149 22.86 -4.36 2.01
C PHE A 149 23.64 -4.26 0.70
N ALA A 150 24.03 -3.05 0.29
CA ALA A 150 24.78 -2.79 -0.94
C ALA A 150 26.04 -3.67 -1.05
N ASP A 151 26.79 -3.79 0.04
CA ASP A 151 28.05 -4.54 0.10
C ASP A 151 27.91 -5.93 0.77
N ASN A 152 26.67 -6.40 1.00
CA ASN A 152 26.41 -7.70 1.62
C ASN A 152 25.64 -8.65 0.69
N PRO A 153 26.34 -9.32 -0.25
CA PRO A 153 25.72 -10.27 -1.16
C PRO A 153 25.23 -11.57 -0.47
N LYS A 154 25.70 -11.85 0.76
CA LYS A 154 25.38 -13.06 1.53
C LYS A 154 24.42 -12.81 2.69
N LYS A 155 23.73 -11.67 2.69
CA LYS A 155 22.65 -11.40 3.64
C LYS A 155 21.62 -12.53 3.65
N THR A 156 21.14 -12.81 4.84
CA THR A 156 20.16 -13.83 5.14
C THR A 156 18.77 -13.22 5.30
N LEU A 157 17.75 -14.07 5.38
CA LEU A 157 16.40 -13.60 5.69
C LEU A 157 16.30 -13.03 7.11
N GLN A 158 17.10 -13.52 8.06
CA GLN A 158 17.16 -12.92 9.40
C GLN A 158 17.68 -11.49 9.34
N ASP A 159 18.73 -11.23 8.56
CA ASP A 159 19.26 -9.88 8.39
C ASP A 159 18.19 -8.91 7.85
N ILE A 160 17.33 -9.38 6.94
CA ILE A 160 16.21 -8.56 6.44
C ILE A 160 15.19 -8.29 7.53
N LEU A 161 14.81 -9.28 8.35
CA LEU A 161 13.90 -9.05 9.47
C LEU A 161 14.46 -8.00 10.43
N ASP A 162 15.75 -8.12 10.77
CA ASP A 162 16.42 -7.18 11.67
C ASP A 162 16.47 -5.77 11.07
N ALA A 163 16.74 -5.65 9.76
CA ALA A 163 16.74 -4.37 9.06
C ALA A 163 15.34 -3.73 8.97
N LEU A 164 14.29 -4.51 8.73
CA LEU A 164 12.91 -4.01 8.80
C LEU A 164 12.58 -3.51 10.20
N MET A 165 13.07 -4.19 11.24
CA MET A 165 12.93 -3.76 12.63
C MET A 165 13.71 -2.50 12.98
N GLU A 166 14.47 -1.89 12.07
CA GLU A 166 15.05 -0.56 12.26
C GLU A 166 14.06 0.56 11.95
N ILE A 167 12.99 0.27 11.20
CA ILE A 167 11.93 1.22 10.83
C ILE A 167 10.88 1.27 11.97
N ASP A 168 10.55 2.48 12.41
CA ASP A 168 9.77 2.68 13.64
C ASP A 168 8.33 2.17 13.54
N GLU A 169 7.72 2.21 12.35
CA GLU A 169 6.39 1.66 12.09
C GLU A 169 6.36 0.14 12.34
N TYR A 170 7.39 -0.61 11.92
CA TYR A 170 7.48 -2.04 12.21
C TYR A 170 7.77 -2.32 13.69
N LYS A 171 8.65 -1.53 14.34
CA LYS A 171 8.93 -1.67 15.78
C LYS A 171 7.68 -1.52 16.65
N ARG A 172 6.81 -0.58 16.29
CA ARG A 172 5.61 -0.23 17.07
C ARG A 172 4.40 -1.11 16.76
N ALA A 173 4.39 -1.79 15.62
CA ALA A 173 3.26 -2.61 15.20
C ALA A 173 3.05 -3.84 16.09
N LEU A 174 1.81 -4.28 16.24
CA LEU A 174 1.51 -5.55 16.92
C LEU A 174 1.95 -6.75 16.09
N THR A 175 1.75 -6.68 14.77
CA THR A 175 2.19 -7.71 13.82
C THR A 175 3.59 -7.38 13.35
N GLN A 176 4.53 -8.24 13.72
CA GLN A 176 5.93 -8.11 13.39
C GLN A 176 6.26 -8.77 12.04
N PRO A 177 7.28 -8.28 11.30
CA PRO A 177 7.75 -8.91 10.08
C PRO A 177 8.05 -10.41 10.27
N VAL A 178 7.68 -11.24 9.29
CA VAL A 178 7.78 -12.70 9.42
C VAL A 178 8.13 -13.39 8.11
N ILE A 179 9.02 -14.38 8.18
CA ILE A 179 9.36 -15.25 7.06
C ILE A 179 8.21 -16.24 6.84
N ARG A 180 7.62 -16.24 5.63
CA ARG A 180 6.58 -17.19 5.22
C ARG A 180 7.10 -18.28 4.30
N VAL A 181 8.15 -17.98 3.53
CA VAL A 181 8.88 -18.94 2.71
C VAL A 181 10.37 -18.71 2.88
N GLY A 182 11.12 -19.79 3.09
CA GLY A 182 12.53 -19.77 3.49
C GLY A 182 12.71 -20.01 4.99
N SER A 183 13.93 -19.80 5.46
CA SER A 183 14.32 -19.92 6.87
C SER A 183 15.22 -18.74 7.26
N PRO A 184 15.38 -18.41 8.55
CA PRO A 184 16.25 -17.32 8.99
C PRO A 184 17.65 -17.36 8.37
N GLY A 185 18.25 -18.55 8.20
CA GLY A 185 19.57 -18.73 7.59
C GLY A 185 19.61 -18.81 6.06
N SER A 186 18.46 -18.73 5.38
CA SER A 186 18.40 -18.73 3.90
C SER A 186 19.03 -17.44 3.37
N TYR A 187 19.87 -17.54 2.33
CA TYR A 187 20.37 -16.35 1.63
C TYR A 187 19.23 -15.64 0.92
N ALA A 188 19.19 -14.31 1.04
CA ALA A 188 18.07 -13.53 0.52
C ALA A 188 18.15 -13.21 -0.97
N GLY A 189 19.36 -13.17 -1.54
CA GLY A 189 19.57 -12.72 -2.92
C GLY A 189 19.15 -11.26 -3.15
N LYS A 190 18.68 -10.95 -4.37
CA LYS A 190 18.08 -9.64 -4.69
C LYS A 190 16.72 -9.50 -4.02
N ILE A 191 16.47 -8.35 -3.40
CA ILE A 191 15.25 -8.08 -2.63
C ILE A 191 14.31 -7.21 -3.47
N ALA A 192 13.06 -7.62 -3.62
CA ALA A 192 12.01 -6.80 -4.21
C ALA A 192 10.94 -6.49 -3.15
N VAL A 193 10.74 -5.20 -2.86
CA VAL A 193 9.65 -4.72 -2.01
C VAL A 193 8.42 -4.45 -2.88
N LEU A 194 7.34 -5.17 -2.61
CA LEU A 194 6.10 -5.15 -3.40
C LEU A 194 4.92 -4.72 -2.52
N TYR A 195 4.75 -3.41 -2.41
CA TYR A 195 3.76 -2.74 -1.55
C TYR A 195 2.67 -2.05 -2.38
N ALA A 196 3.07 -1.39 -3.46
CA ALA A 196 2.17 -0.66 -4.35
C ALA A 196 1.59 -1.56 -5.46
N GLY A 197 0.49 -1.10 -6.05
CA GLY A 197 -0.23 -1.77 -7.12
C GLY A 197 -1.57 -2.37 -6.67
N GLY A 198 -2.20 -1.80 -5.65
CA GLY A 198 -3.49 -2.18 -5.11
C GLY A 198 -3.42 -3.39 -4.19
N THR A 199 -2.92 -4.51 -4.67
CA THR A 199 -2.80 -5.75 -3.89
C THR A 199 -1.70 -6.66 -4.41
N ASN A 200 -1.48 -7.81 -3.79
CA ASN A 200 -0.54 -8.81 -4.30
C ASN A 200 -0.86 -9.25 -5.75
N GLY A 201 0.17 -9.34 -6.59
CA GLY A 201 0.05 -9.80 -7.98
C GLY A 201 -0.26 -11.29 -8.16
N GLY A 202 -0.27 -12.07 -7.07
CA GLY A 202 -0.56 -13.51 -7.10
C GLY A 202 0.62 -14.40 -7.50
N GLU A 203 0.32 -15.69 -7.67
CA GLU A 203 1.30 -16.76 -7.88
C GLU A 203 2.20 -16.53 -9.10
N ASP A 204 1.59 -16.16 -10.23
CA ASP A 204 2.25 -16.00 -11.52
C ASP A 204 3.19 -14.77 -11.54
N VAL A 205 2.83 -13.71 -10.83
CA VAL A 205 3.65 -12.50 -10.68
C VAL A 205 4.87 -12.80 -9.80
N TYR A 206 4.68 -13.46 -8.65
CA TYR A 206 5.77 -13.83 -7.75
C TYR A 206 6.79 -14.73 -8.46
N LYS A 207 6.29 -15.76 -9.17
CA LYS A 207 7.13 -16.65 -9.99
C LYS A 207 7.95 -15.87 -11.01
N SER A 208 7.35 -14.86 -11.66
CA SER A 208 8.03 -14.05 -12.67
C SER A 208 9.21 -13.26 -12.11
N TYR A 209 9.09 -12.70 -10.90
CA TYR A 209 10.20 -12.05 -10.19
C TYR A 209 11.34 -13.04 -9.89
N PHE A 210 11.00 -14.23 -9.37
CA PHE A 210 12.02 -15.22 -9.04
C PHE A 210 12.76 -15.72 -10.29
N GLU A 211 12.05 -15.96 -11.39
CA GLU A 211 12.66 -16.33 -12.68
C GLU A 211 13.54 -15.20 -13.26
N ALA A 212 13.29 -13.94 -12.89
CA ALA A 212 14.12 -12.79 -13.26
C ALA A 212 15.32 -12.59 -12.32
N GLY A 213 15.52 -13.46 -11.33
CA GLY A 213 16.68 -13.43 -10.42
C GLY A 213 16.44 -12.70 -9.10
N VAL A 214 15.19 -12.35 -8.77
CA VAL A 214 14.83 -11.94 -7.40
C VAL A 214 14.97 -13.15 -6.48
N GLY A 215 15.64 -12.98 -5.34
CA GLY A 215 15.78 -14.03 -4.34
C GLY A 215 14.72 -13.96 -3.24
N THR A 216 14.26 -12.74 -2.91
CA THR A 216 13.29 -12.51 -1.83
C THR A 216 12.30 -11.44 -2.22
N ILE A 217 11.01 -11.73 -2.04
CA ILE A 217 9.95 -10.73 -2.08
C ILE A 217 9.60 -10.34 -0.65
N VAL A 218 9.61 -9.04 -0.37
CA VAL A 218 9.08 -8.43 0.86
C VAL A 218 7.73 -7.81 0.50
N ALA A 219 6.66 -8.32 1.08
CA ALA A 219 5.30 -7.84 0.81
C ALA A 219 4.57 -7.48 2.10
N MET A 220 3.55 -6.64 2.00
CA MET A 220 2.69 -6.31 3.14
C MET A 220 1.87 -7.51 3.62
N HIS A 221 1.37 -8.29 2.66
CA HIS A 221 0.57 -9.49 2.86
C HIS A 221 0.66 -10.41 1.64
N ALA A 222 0.38 -11.71 1.82
CA ALA A 222 0.22 -12.65 0.73
C ALA A 222 -0.84 -13.71 1.09
N PRO A 223 -1.77 -14.05 0.19
CA PRO A 223 -2.71 -15.15 0.40
C PRO A 223 -1.99 -16.48 0.62
N LYS A 224 -2.61 -17.39 1.38
CA LYS A 224 -2.05 -18.72 1.65
C LYS A 224 -1.72 -19.47 0.35
N ALA A 225 -2.57 -19.38 -0.66
CA ALA A 225 -2.36 -20.01 -1.96
C ALA A 225 -1.03 -19.56 -2.60
N VAL A 226 -0.73 -18.26 -2.58
CA VAL A 226 0.55 -17.71 -3.07
C VAL A 226 1.73 -18.26 -2.28
N ILE A 227 1.63 -18.27 -0.94
CA ILE A 227 2.70 -18.80 -0.07
C ILE A 227 2.94 -20.29 -0.34
N ASP A 228 1.89 -21.09 -0.46
CA ASP A 228 2.00 -22.52 -0.74
C ASP A 228 2.61 -22.77 -2.11
N GLU A 229 2.23 -21.99 -3.11
CA GLU A 229 2.74 -22.15 -4.47
C GLU A 229 4.22 -21.78 -4.57
N VAL A 230 4.65 -20.69 -3.94
CA VAL A 230 6.08 -20.32 -3.89
C VAL A 230 6.91 -21.37 -3.14
N LYS A 231 6.37 -21.99 -2.08
CA LYS A 231 7.02 -23.13 -1.41
C LYS A 231 7.23 -24.31 -2.35
N LYS A 232 6.23 -24.65 -3.17
CA LYS A 232 6.34 -25.76 -4.13
C LYS A 232 7.37 -25.46 -5.22
N GLN A 233 7.42 -24.22 -5.70
CA GLN A 233 8.39 -23.79 -6.70
C GLN A 233 9.83 -23.93 -6.18
N ASN A 234 10.05 -23.64 -4.89
CA ASN A 234 11.35 -23.74 -4.22
C ASN A 234 12.45 -22.93 -4.93
N ILE A 235 12.08 -21.75 -5.47
CA ILE A 235 13.00 -20.85 -6.19
C ILE A 235 13.40 -19.65 -5.33
N GLY A 236 12.46 -19.09 -4.56
CA GLY A 236 12.67 -17.85 -3.81
C GLY A 236 11.96 -17.82 -2.47
N ASN A 237 12.14 -16.69 -1.77
CA ASN A 237 11.67 -16.48 -0.41
C ASN A 237 10.58 -15.42 -0.33
N ILE A 238 9.81 -15.45 0.76
CA ILE A 238 8.79 -14.43 1.05
C ILE A 238 8.91 -14.00 2.51
N ILE A 239 9.05 -12.69 2.71
CA ILE A 239 8.86 -12.02 3.98
C ILE A 239 7.55 -11.22 3.92
N ILE A 240 6.73 -11.37 4.94
CA ILE A 240 5.54 -10.55 5.15
C ILE A 240 5.86 -9.53 6.22
N ALA A 241 5.97 -8.26 5.82
CA ALA A 241 6.38 -7.17 6.70
C ALA A 241 5.26 -6.73 7.67
N GLY A 242 4.00 -7.02 7.33
CA GLY A 242 2.83 -6.66 8.11
C GLY A 242 2.07 -5.48 7.49
N HIS A 243 0.76 -5.65 7.29
CA HIS A 243 -0.06 -4.74 6.51
C HIS A 243 -0.13 -3.33 7.12
N MET A 244 -0.64 -3.21 8.35
CA MET A 244 -0.83 -1.90 8.99
C MET A 244 0.47 -1.10 9.13
N ALA A 245 1.57 -1.77 9.45
CA ALA A 245 2.87 -1.13 9.59
C ALA A 245 3.37 -0.60 8.24
N SER A 246 3.26 -1.40 7.18
CA SER A 246 3.69 -1.00 5.84
C SER A 246 2.87 0.17 5.28
N ASP A 247 1.54 0.16 5.40
CA ASP A 247 0.69 1.30 4.98
C ASP A 247 1.11 2.57 5.74
N SER A 248 1.34 2.43 7.05
CA SER A 248 1.67 3.54 7.94
C SER A 248 2.95 4.26 7.54
N ILE A 249 3.93 3.60 6.91
CA ILE A 249 5.19 4.23 6.51
C ILE A 249 4.92 5.39 5.54
N GLY A 250 4.15 5.13 4.47
CA GLY A 250 3.78 6.14 3.49
C GLY A 250 2.83 7.18 4.07
N LEU A 251 1.79 6.72 4.78
CA LEU A 251 0.79 7.61 5.38
C LEU A 251 1.43 8.59 6.37
N ASN A 252 2.38 8.14 7.22
CA ASN A 252 3.06 9.00 8.17
C ASN A 252 3.90 10.09 7.49
N ARG A 253 4.46 9.84 6.29
CA ARG A 253 5.17 10.87 5.53
C ARG A 253 4.21 11.92 4.99
N ILE A 254 3.08 11.50 4.42
CA ILE A 254 2.04 12.41 3.93
C ILE A 254 1.49 13.26 5.09
N ILE A 255 1.17 12.62 6.21
CA ILE A 255 0.69 13.30 7.43
C ILE A 255 1.70 14.36 7.90
N ALA A 256 2.99 14.02 7.97
CA ALA A 256 4.01 14.99 8.36
C ALA A 256 4.04 16.22 7.43
N LYS A 257 3.83 16.03 6.12
CA LYS A 257 3.74 17.16 5.18
C LYS A 257 2.49 18.00 5.34
N TRP A 258 1.36 17.41 5.71
CA TRP A 258 0.17 18.18 6.07
C TRP A 258 0.35 18.95 7.39
N GLU A 259 0.99 18.33 8.40
CA GLU A 259 1.30 18.97 9.68
C GLU A 259 2.27 20.16 9.51
N GLU A 260 3.28 20.05 8.64
CA GLU A 260 4.15 21.16 8.24
C GLU A 260 3.38 22.36 7.65
N LYS A 261 2.21 22.11 7.04
CA LYS A 261 1.31 23.14 6.50
C LYS A 261 0.27 23.64 7.52
N GLY A 262 0.38 23.21 8.77
CA GLY A 262 -0.46 23.65 9.89
C GLY A 262 -1.76 22.88 10.06
N MET A 263 -1.87 21.66 9.49
CA MET A 263 -3.01 20.77 9.75
C MET A 263 -2.81 19.99 11.05
N GLU A 264 -3.91 19.74 11.77
CA GLU A 264 -3.98 18.83 12.91
C GLU A 264 -4.53 17.48 12.42
N VAL A 265 -3.71 16.43 12.48
CA VAL A 265 -4.13 15.08 12.06
C VAL A 265 -4.25 14.17 13.27
N THR A 266 -5.47 13.67 13.51
CA THR A 266 -5.69 12.59 14.47
C THR A 266 -5.69 11.25 13.75
N LYS A 267 -4.78 10.37 14.16
CA LYS A 267 -4.61 9.02 13.62
C LYS A 267 -5.51 8.03 14.36
N MET A 268 -6.16 7.13 13.63
CA MET A 268 -6.89 5.99 14.17
C MET A 268 -6.91 4.80 13.19
N ALA A 269 -7.65 3.75 13.54
CA ALA A 269 -7.98 2.64 12.64
C ALA A 269 -6.78 2.07 11.86
N GLY A 270 -5.67 1.79 12.55
CA GLY A 270 -4.54 1.03 11.99
C GLY A 270 -3.29 1.82 11.65
N ILE A 271 -3.30 3.16 11.72
CA ILE A 271 -2.06 3.93 11.54
C ILE A 271 -1.19 3.82 12.79
N VAL A 272 0.05 3.37 12.61
CA VAL A 272 1.06 3.08 13.67
C VAL A 272 2.13 4.18 13.78
#